data_AF-A0AA91TN73-F1
#
_entry.id   AF-A0AA91TN73-F1
#
_cell.length_a   1.000
_cell.length_b   1.000
_cell.length_c   1.000
_cell.angle_alpha   90.00
_cell.angle_beta   90.00
_cell.angle_gamma   90.00
#
_symmetry.space_group_name_H-M   'P 1'
#
loop_
_entity.id
_entity.type
_entity.pdbx_description
1 polymer ?
#
loop_
_entity_poly.entity_id
_entity_poly.type
_entity_poly.pdbx_seq_one_letter_code
_entity_poly.pdbx_strand_id
1 'polypeptide(L)'
;MQMNGAIGGFYKLCDWIMKLAFVNLLWIAFSLLGLLIFGFFPATVAMFVIVRKLLMGNMDIPVFKTFWESYKTEFIKSNLLGFIVSILGYFLYIDINLLKHTSGIMNVFYYPALLICLGFLLTICYVFPTFVHFDLKIYQVIKNAFIIMLMNPIATIIMVIGITAIYLLMTTVPGMIPLFCGSALAFIMMWSSFFAFTKIQRMEEAASKTE
;
A
#
# COMPACT_ATOMS: atom_id res chain seq x y z
N MET A 1 11.46 -8.79 -30.16
CA MET A 1 12.02 -10.16 -30.28
C MET A 1 11.73 -10.89 -28.97
N GLN A 2 10.91 -11.93 -28.98
CA GLN A 2 10.73 -12.81 -27.82
C GLN A 2 12.00 -13.63 -27.63
N MET A 3 12.88 -13.18 -26.73
CA MET A 3 14.04 -13.95 -26.30
C MET A 3 13.55 -15.06 -25.37
N ASN A 4 13.37 -16.26 -25.91
CA ASN A 4 13.04 -17.45 -25.14
C ASN A 4 14.28 -17.98 -24.41
N GLY A 5 14.22 -18.06 -23.08
CA GLY A 5 15.29 -18.60 -22.21
C GLY A 5 15.57 -17.76 -20.97
N ALA A 6 16.60 -18.15 -20.20
CA ALA A 6 17.03 -17.46 -18.97
C ALA A 6 17.33 -15.96 -19.19
N ILE A 7 17.81 -15.60 -20.38
CA ILE A 7 18.13 -14.21 -20.75
C ILE A 7 16.86 -13.35 -20.86
N GLY A 8 15.75 -13.91 -21.36
CA GLY A 8 14.46 -13.21 -21.39
C GLY A 8 13.88 -13.00 -19.99
N GLY A 9 14.05 -13.97 -19.09
CA GLY A 9 13.68 -13.84 -17.68
C GLY A 9 14.49 -12.76 -16.97
N PHE A 10 15.81 -12.74 -17.17
CA PHE A 10 16.69 -11.72 -16.63
C PHE A 10 16.33 -10.32 -17.15
N TYR A 11 16.07 -10.18 -18.45
CA TYR A 11 15.66 -8.91 -19.03
C TYR A 11 14.34 -8.39 -18.41
N LYS A 12 13.35 -9.27 -18.23
CA LYS A 12 12.09 -8.92 -17.56
C LYS A 12 12.30 -8.48 -16.11
N LEU A 13 13.19 -9.14 -15.38
CA LEU A 13 13.53 -8.76 -14.00
C LEU A 13 14.20 -7.38 -13.95
N CYS A 14 15.20 -7.14 -14.81
CA CYS A 14 15.87 -5.85 -14.90
C CYS A 14 14.91 -4.72 -15.27
N ASP A 15 14.02 -4.95 -16.23
CA ASP A 15 12.98 -4.00 -16.63
C ASP A 15 11.99 -3.73 -15.48
N TRP A 16 11.61 -4.76 -14.73
CA TRP A 16 10.83 -4.63 -13.49
C TRP A 16 11.49 -3.71 -12.47
N ILE A 17 12.76 -3.98 -12.15
CA ILE A 17 13.54 -3.22 -11.17
C ILE A 17 13.69 -1.77 -11.64
N MET A 18 13.97 -1.56 -12.93
CA MET A 18 14.10 -0.22 -13.51
C MET A 18 12.80 0.59 -13.40
N LYS A 19 11.65 -0.05 -13.66
CA LYS A 19 10.34 0.60 -13.52
C LYS A 19 10.00 0.93 -12.05
N LEU A 20 10.36 0.06 -11.12
CA LEU A 20 10.21 0.33 -9.68
C LEU A 20 11.10 1.49 -9.21
N ALA A 21 12.32 1.60 -9.72
CA ALA A 21 13.19 2.74 -9.43
C ALA A 21 12.63 4.03 -10.03
N PHE A 22 12.22 3.98 -11.30
CA PHE A 22 11.68 5.14 -12.00
C PHE A 22 10.38 5.65 -11.37
N VAL A 23 9.46 4.76 -10.97
CA VAL A 23 8.23 5.17 -10.29
C VAL A 23 8.49 5.78 -8.91
N ASN A 24 9.53 5.33 -8.20
CA ASN A 24 9.92 5.93 -6.92
C ASN A 24 10.43 7.36 -7.10
N LEU A 25 11.24 7.60 -8.14
CA LEU A 25 11.70 8.95 -8.48
C LEU A 25 10.53 9.87 -8.84
N LEU A 26 9.57 9.38 -9.62
CA LEU A 26 8.34 10.10 -9.91
C LEU A 26 7.55 10.38 -8.63
N TRP A 27 7.42 9.40 -7.75
CA TRP A 27 6.72 9.56 -6.47
C TRP A 27 7.34 10.67 -5.62
N ILE A 28 8.67 10.73 -5.50
CA ILE A 28 9.38 11.80 -4.78
C ILE A 28 9.13 13.15 -5.46
N ALA A 29 9.37 13.25 -6.78
CA ALA A 29 9.24 14.50 -7.52
C ALA A 29 7.82 15.07 -7.44
N PHE A 30 6.81 14.23 -7.60
CA PHE A 30 5.40 14.63 -7.59
C PHE A 30 4.84 14.92 -6.20
N SER A 31 5.37 14.24 -5.18
CA SER A 31 5.09 14.59 -3.80
C SER A 31 5.58 16.01 -3.51
N LEU A 32 6.82 16.34 -3.93
CA LEU A 32 7.40 17.68 -3.76
C LEU A 32 6.64 18.76 -4.56
N LEU A 33 6.29 18.46 -5.82
CA LEU A 33 5.55 19.40 -6.68
C LEU A 33 4.15 19.73 -6.12
N GLY A 34 3.47 18.78 -5.50
CA GLY A 34 2.15 19.00 -4.87
C GLY A 34 2.22 19.59 -3.45
N LEU A 35 3.26 20.37 -3.13
CA LEU A 35 3.49 20.98 -1.81
C LEU A 35 3.61 19.97 -0.66
N LEU A 36 4.07 18.73 -0.94
CA LEU A 36 4.10 17.57 -0.05
C LEU A 36 2.71 17.11 0.42
N ILE A 37 1.92 17.99 1.05
CA ILE A 37 0.64 17.66 1.68
C ILE A 37 -0.38 17.18 0.64
N PHE A 38 -0.56 17.91 -0.46
CA PHE A 38 -1.55 17.57 -1.48
C PHE A 38 -1.00 16.65 -2.58
N GLY A 39 0.34 16.56 -2.69
CA GLY A 39 1.01 15.75 -3.71
C GLY A 39 1.26 14.30 -3.28
N PHE A 40 1.44 14.06 -1.98
CA PHE A 40 1.89 12.78 -1.45
C PHE A 40 0.88 11.64 -1.67
N PHE A 41 -0.40 11.86 -1.35
CA PHE A 41 -1.44 10.84 -1.54
C PHE A 41 -1.69 10.49 -3.01
N PRO A 42 -1.87 11.44 -3.94
CA PRO A 42 -2.02 11.11 -5.35
C PRO A 42 -0.77 10.48 -5.96
N ALA A 43 0.44 10.90 -5.55
CA ALA A 43 1.68 10.24 -5.96
C ALA A 43 1.70 8.78 -5.49
N THR A 44 1.29 8.53 -4.25
CA THR A 44 1.22 7.17 -3.67
C THR A 44 0.23 6.31 -4.44
N VAL A 45 -0.98 6.80 -4.71
CA VAL A 45 -1.98 6.10 -5.53
C VAL A 45 -1.44 5.80 -6.93
N ALA A 46 -0.81 6.77 -7.60
CA ALA A 46 -0.23 6.57 -8.93
C ALA A 46 0.88 5.48 -8.92
N MET A 47 1.71 5.46 -7.88
CA MET A 47 2.70 4.41 -7.68
C MET A 47 2.05 3.03 -7.50
N PHE A 48 1.03 2.92 -6.64
CA PHE A 48 0.27 1.67 -6.47
C PHE A 48 -0.42 1.22 -7.76
N VAL A 49 -0.91 2.13 -8.60
CA VAL A 49 -1.49 1.79 -9.92
C VAL A 49 -0.44 1.11 -10.82
N ILE A 50 0.78 1.63 -10.86
CA ILE A 50 1.86 1.04 -11.66
C ILE A 50 2.30 -0.30 -11.07
N VAL A 51 2.53 -0.37 -9.76
CA VAL A 51 2.89 -1.62 -9.06
C VAL A 51 1.83 -2.69 -9.30
N ARG A 52 0.54 -2.34 -9.21
CA ARG A 52 -0.58 -3.24 -9.54
C ARG A 52 -0.48 -3.75 -10.97
N LYS A 53 -0.27 -2.87 -11.96
CA LYS A 53 -0.16 -3.26 -13.37
C LYS A 53 1.04 -4.18 -13.61
N LEU A 54 2.18 -3.89 -12.99
CA LEU A 54 3.38 -4.73 -13.05
C LEU A 54 3.10 -6.13 -12.48
N LEU A 55 2.48 -6.21 -11.29
CA LEU A 55 2.09 -7.48 -10.66
C LEU A 55 1.09 -8.30 -11.49
N MET A 56 0.24 -7.64 -12.27
CA MET A 56 -0.68 -8.29 -13.22
C MET A 56 0.02 -8.75 -14.52
N GLY A 57 1.33 -8.56 -14.65
CA GLY A 57 2.12 -8.98 -15.81
C GLY A 57 2.18 -7.97 -16.96
N ASN A 58 1.64 -6.76 -16.78
CA ASN A 58 1.65 -5.74 -17.83
C ASN A 58 3.01 -5.03 -17.89
N MET A 59 3.94 -5.60 -18.65
CA MET A 59 5.30 -5.07 -18.78
C MET A 59 5.37 -3.87 -19.73
N ASP A 60 4.56 -3.77 -20.78
CA ASP A 60 4.69 -2.71 -21.79
C ASP A 60 4.05 -1.36 -21.39
N ILE A 61 3.87 -1.13 -20.08
CA ILE A 61 3.21 0.07 -19.57
C ILE A 61 4.12 1.31 -19.71
N PRO A 62 3.63 2.42 -20.32
CA PRO A 62 4.35 3.67 -20.32
C PRO A 62 4.26 4.28 -18.91
N VAL A 63 5.29 4.06 -18.09
CA VAL A 63 5.30 4.38 -16.65
C VAL A 63 4.95 5.85 -16.40
N PHE A 64 5.63 6.79 -17.06
CA PHE A 64 5.40 8.23 -16.86
C PHE A 64 3.98 8.65 -17.24
N LYS A 65 3.50 8.23 -18.42
CA LYS A 65 2.15 8.56 -18.90
C LYS A 65 1.08 8.02 -17.94
N THR A 66 1.22 6.75 -17.55
CA THR A 66 0.31 6.10 -16.60
C THR A 66 0.33 6.78 -15.23
N PHE A 67 1.52 7.16 -14.75
CA PHE A 67 1.67 7.87 -13.49
C PHE A 67 0.94 9.22 -13.53
N TRP A 68 1.21 10.02 -14.55
CA TRP A 68 0.63 11.36 -14.71
C TRP A 68 -0.89 11.34 -14.86
N GLU A 69 -1.42 10.40 -15.66
CA GLU A 69 -2.87 10.22 -15.83
C GLU A 69 -3.52 9.81 -14.51
N SER A 70 -2.95 8.85 -13.79
CA SER A 70 -3.46 8.41 -12.49
C SER A 70 -3.40 9.53 -11.44
N TYR A 71 -2.26 10.24 -11.36
CA TYR A 71 -2.04 11.33 -10.41
C TYR A 71 -3.10 12.42 -10.52
N LYS A 72 -3.44 12.84 -11.75
CA LYS A 72 -4.46 13.87 -12.00
C LYS A 72 -5.87 13.37 -11.77
N THR A 73 -6.18 12.17 -12.23
CA THR A 73 -7.53 11.61 -12.16
C THR A 73 -7.92 11.34 -10.71
N GLU A 74 -7.00 10.81 -9.91
CA GLU A 74 -7.24 10.44 -8.53
C GLU A 74 -6.88 11.57 -7.54
N PHE A 75 -6.52 12.76 -8.00
CA PHE A 75 -6.00 13.85 -7.16
C PHE A 75 -6.91 14.18 -5.97
N ILE A 76 -8.20 14.37 -6.22
CA ILE A 76 -9.17 14.75 -5.19
C ILE A 76 -9.51 13.56 -4.29
N LYS A 77 -9.82 12.39 -4.88
CA LYS A 77 -10.24 11.20 -4.13
C LYS A 77 -9.13 10.69 -3.22
N SER A 78 -7.89 10.65 -3.72
CA SER A 78 -6.72 10.19 -2.96
C SER A 78 -6.38 11.12 -1.80
N ASN A 79 -6.44 12.45 -2.01
CA ASN A 79 -6.24 13.41 -0.92
C ASN A 79 -7.34 13.32 0.14
N LEU A 80 -8.60 13.18 -0.28
CA LEU A 80 -9.71 13.02 0.67
C LEU A 80 -9.55 11.73 1.50
N LEU A 81 -9.21 10.60 0.86
CA LEU A 81 -8.91 9.35 1.56
C LEU A 81 -7.73 9.52 2.52
N GLY A 82 -6.65 10.13 2.05
CA GLY A 82 -5.46 10.42 2.84
C GLY A 82 -5.75 11.25 4.07
N PHE A 83 -6.48 12.36 3.93
CA PHE A 83 -6.87 13.21 5.05
C PHE A 83 -7.74 12.48 6.07
N ILE A 84 -8.73 11.70 5.63
CA ILE A 84 -9.57 10.92 6.54
C ILE A 84 -8.71 9.95 7.36
N VAL A 85 -7.81 9.20 6.70
CA VAL A 85 -6.91 8.26 7.38
C VAL A 85 -5.94 9.01 8.32
N SER A 86 -5.37 10.13 7.89
CA SER A 86 -4.46 10.93 8.72
C SER A 86 -5.14 11.50 9.96
N ILE A 87 -6.37 12.00 9.83
CA ILE A 87 -7.15 12.52 10.96
C ILE A 87 -7.44 11.40 11.97
N LEU A 88 -7.90 10.23 11.49
CA LEU A 88 -8.14 9.07 12.37
C LEU A 88 -6.86 8.63 13.09
N GLY A 89 -5.74 8.58 12.39
CA GLY A 89 -4.45 8.23 12.98
C GLY A 89 -3.96 9.26 14.02
N TYR A 90 -4.22 10.54 13.77
CA TYR A 90 -3.88 11.62 14.70
C TYR A 90 -4.69 11.54 16.00
N PHE A 91 -6.00 11.25 15.92
CA PHE A 91 -6.82 11.02 17.10
C PHE A 91 -6.30 9.83 17.93
N LEU A 92 -6.03 8.70 17.28
CA LEU A 92 -5.47 7.52 17.97
C LEU A 92 -4.11 7.80 18.63
N TYR A 93 -3.27 8.60 17.98
CA TYR A 93 -1.99 9.03 18.55
C TYR A 93 -2.18 9.86 19.82
N ILE A 94 -3.11 10.83 19.80
CA ILE A 94 -3.45 11.64 20.99
C ILE A 94 -3.98 10.74 22.10
N ASP A 95 -4.93 9.84 21.80
CA ASP A 95 -5.55 8.97 22.80
C ASP A 95 -4.50 8.11 23.52
N ILE A 96 -3.58 7.50 22.78
CA ILE A 96 -2.49 6.71 23.36
C ILE A 96 -1.58 7.59 24.22
N ASN A 97 -1.24 8.79 23.75
CA ASN A 97 -0.35 9.68 24.49
C ASN A 97 -0.99 10.13 25.81
N LEU A 98 -2.29 10.45 25.81
CA LEU A 98 -3.04 10.80 27.02
C LEU A 98 -3.09 9.62 28.01
N LEU A 99 -3.43 8.42 27.53
CA LEU A 99 -3.53 7.22 28.37
C LEU A 99 -2.19 6.81 28.97
N LYS A 100 -1.09 6.97 28.22
CA LYS A 100 0.27 6.64 28.68
C LYS A 100 0.72 7.46 29.88
N HIS A 101 0.30 8.73 29.95
CA HIS A 101 0.68 9.66 31.02
C HIS A 101 -0.30 9.68 32.20
N THR A 102 -1.38 8.90 32.13
CA THR A 102 -2.39 8.85 33.20
C THR A 102 -2.07 7.73 34.19
N SER A 103 -2.21 8.02 35.50
CA SER A 103 -2.07 7.04 36.58
C SER A 103 -3.42 6.52 37.07
N GLY A 104 -3.42 5.41 37.82
CA GLY A 104 -4.64 4.81 38.37
C GLY A 104 -5.42 3.95 37.36
N ILE A 105 -6.73 3.80 37.58
CA ILE A 105 -7.58 2.86 36.82
C ILE A 105 -7.66 3.18 35.32
N MET A 106 -7.43 4.43 34.94
CA MET A 106 -7.46 4.87 33.54
C MET A 106 -6.31 4.25 32.71
N ASN A 107 -5.18 3.88 33.32
CA ASN A 107 -4.07 3.21 32.64
C ASN A 107 -4.46 1.82 32.12
N VAL A 108 -5.53 1.21 32.65
CA VAL A 108 -6.04 -0.08 32.13
C VAL A 108 -6.50 0.06 30.66
N PHE A 109 -7.01 1.22 30.26
CA PHE A 109 -7.44 1.47 28.87
C PHE A 109 -6.28 1.63 27.87
N TYR A 110 -5.04 1.77 28.34
CA TYR A 110 -3.87 1.88 27.48
C TYR A 110 -3.66 0.64 26.60
N TYR A 111 -3.78 -0.57 27.15
CA TYR A 111 -3.54 -1.81 26.41
C TYR A 111 -4.58 -2.06 25.30
N PRO A 112 -5.91 -1.92 25.55
CA PRO A 112 -6.90 -1.96 24.47
C PRO A 112 -6.68 -0.88 23.39
N ALA A 113 -6.32 0.35 23.78
CA ALA A 113 -6.03 1.41 22.83
C ALA A 113 -4.85 1.08 21.91
N LEU A 114 -3.81 0.42 22.46
CA LEU A 114 -2.67 -0.06 21.68
C LEU A 114 -3.08 -1.12 20.65
N LEU A 115 -3.98 -2.05 21.01
CA LEU A 115 -4.52 -3.05 20.08
C LEU A 115 -5.33 -2.39 18.95
N ILE A 116 -6.14 -1.38 19.26
CA ILE A 116 -6.89 -0.61 18.24
C ILE A 116 -5.93 0.10 17.29
N CYS A 117 -4.88 0.74 17.82
CA CYS A 117 -3.85 1.40 17.01
C CYS A 117 -3.10 0.40 16.13
N LEU A 118 -2.73 -0.76 16.65
CA LEU A 118 -2.12 -1.83 15.85
C LEU A 118 -3.06 -2.28 14.72
N GLY A 119 -4.33 -2.53 15.02
CA GLY A 119 -5.33 -2.90 14.01
C GLY A 119 -5.51 -1.81 12.95
N PHE A 120 -5.46 -0.54 13.35
CA PHE A 120 -5.51 0.61 12.44
C PHE A 120 -4.28 0.68 11.52
N LEU A 121 -3.08 0.52 12.07
CA LEU A 121 -1.83 0.49 11.27
C LEU A 121 -1.85 -0.64 10.24
N LEU A 122 -2.27 -1.84 10.64
CA LEU A 122 -2.41 -2.97 9.72
C LEU A 122 -3.46 -2.70 8.65
N THR A 123 -4.56 -2.04 9.00
CA THR A 123 -5.61 -1.66 8.05
C THR A 123 -5.08 -0.68 6.99
N ILE A 124 -4.29 0.32 7.39
CA ILE A 124 -3.70 1.30 6.47
C ILE A 124 -2.88 0.63 5.37
N CYS A 125 -2.14 -0.44 5.70
CA CYS A 125 -1.36 -1.18 4.72
C CYS A 125 -2.22 -1.80 3.59
N TYR A 126 -3.51 -2.04 3.84
CA TYR A 126 -4.47 -2.52 2.84
C TYR A 126 -5.28 -1.41 2.16
N VAL A 127 -5.31 -0.18 2.72
CA VAL A 127 -6.13 0.92 2.18
C VAL A 127 -5.76 1.26 0.73
N PHE A 128 -4.49 1.50 0.43
CA PHE A 128 -4.06 1.85 -0.93
C PHE A 128 -4.17 0.69 -1.94
N PRO A 129 -3.76 -0.55 -1.58
CA PRO A 129 -4.04 -1.71 -2.42
C PRO A 129 -5.53 -1.86 -2.76
N THR A 130 -6.42 -1.73 -1.76
CA THR A 130 -7.87 -1.83 -1.97
C THR A 130 -8.39 -0.67 -2.83
N PHE A 131 -7.95 0.56 -2.58
CA PHE A 131 -8.33 1.75 -3.35
C PHE A 131 -7.99 1.61 -4.84
N VAL A 132 -6.81 1.09 -5.14
CA VAL A 132 -6.32 0.96 -6.51
C VAL A 132 -6.83 -0.30 -7.21
N HIS A 133 -7.13 -1.36 -6.44
CA HIS A 133 -7.60 -2.61 -7.01
C HIS A 133 -9.10 -2.59 -7.32
N PHE A 134 -9.90 -1.95 -6.46
CA PHE A 134 -11.35 -1.90 -6.57
C PHE A 134 -11.84 -0.47 -6.80
N ASP A 135 -12.73 -0.27 -7.77
CA ASP A 135 -13.38 1.03 -8.01
C ASP A 135 -14.52 1.25 -6.99
N LEU A 136 -14.13 1.66 -5.78
CA LEU A 136 -15.03 1.79 -4.62
C LEU A 136 -15.10 3.23 -4.10
N LYS A 137 -16.20 3.53 -3.39
CA LYS A 137 -16.30 4.79 -2.63
C LYS A 137 -15.34 4.78 -1.45
N ILE A 138 -14.84 5.95 -1.04
CA ILE A 138 -13.83 6.10 0.03
C ILE A 138 -14.20 5.36 1.33
N TYR A 139 -15.46 5.45 1.78
CA TYR A 139 -15.89 4.75 3.00
C TYR A 139 -15.83 3.22 2.83
N GLN A 140 -16.14 2.72 1.63
CA GLN A 140 -16.09 1.29 1.30
C GLN A 140 -14.65 0.82 1.25
N VAL A 141 -13.71 1.65 0.79
CA VAL A 141 -12.29 1.34 0.77
C VAL A 141 -11.78 1.08 2.19
N ILE A 142 -12.07 1.97 3.13
CA ILE A 142 -11.65 1.80 4.54
C ILE A 142 -12.30 0.56 5.16
N LYS A 143 -13.62 0.40 4.97
CA LYS A 143 -14.36 -0.77 5.48
C LYS A 143 -13.82 -2.08 4.91
N ASN A 144 -13.61 -2.14 3.60
CA ASN A 144 -13.14 -3.34 2.93
C ASN A 144 -11.68 -3.64 3.26
N ALA A 145 -10.81 -2.62 3.37
CA ALA A 145 -9.44 -2.81 3.82
C ALA A 145 -9.38 -3.46 5.22
N PHE A 146 -10.24 -3.00 6.14
CA PHE A 146 -10.36 -3.60 7.48
C PHE A 146 -10.85 -5.05 7.42
N ILE A 147 -11.90 -5.33 6.63
CA ILE A 147 -12.44 -6.69 6.46
C ILE A 147 -11.39 -7.62 5.85
N ILE A 148 -10.69 -7.18 4.79
CA ILE A 148 -9.64 -7.96 4.12
C ILE A 148 -8.50 -8.29 5.09
N MET A 149 -8.07 -7.30 5.88
CA MET A 149 -7.04 -7.45 6.91
C MET A 149 -7.43 -8.53 7.94
N LEU A 150 -8.68 -8.52 8.42
CA LEU A 150 -9.17 -9.50 9.39
C LEU A 150 -9.37 -10.90 8.80
N MET A 151 -9.90 -11.00 7.57
CA MET A 151 -10.21 -12.28 6.94
C MET A 151 -8.95 -13.03 6.45
N ASN A 152 -7.82 -12.33 6.30
CA ASN A 152 -6.60 -12.89 5.70
C ASN A 152 -5.37 -12.72 6.60
N PRO A 153 -5.33 -13.35 7.79
CA PRO A 153 -4.20 -13.23 8.71
C PRO A 153 -2.88 -13.70 8.11
N ILE A 154 -2.89 -14.72 7.24
CA ILE A 154 -1.68 -15.20 6.54
C ILE A 154 -1.11 -14.11 5.62
N ALA A 155 -1.98 -13.43 4.85
CA ALA A 155 -1.55 -12.32 4.00
C ALA A 155 -0.97 -11.18 4.83
N THR A 156 -1.59 -10.87 5.97
CA THR A 156 -1.12 -9.83 6.90
C THR A 156 0.24 -10.20 7.51
N ILE A 157 0.45 -11.46 7.88
CA ILE A 157 1.76 -11.94 8.37
C ILE A 157 2.83 -11.80 7.29
N ILE A 158 2.54 -12.24 6.05
CA ILE A 158 3.48 -12.10 4.92
C ILE A 158 3.81 -10.62 4.68
N MET A 159 2.81 -9.74 4.75
CA MET A 159 2.97 -8.30 4.57
C MET A 159 3.88 -7.71 5.65
N VAL A 160 3.65 -8.04 6.93
CA VAL A 160 4.46 -7.55 8.05
C VAL A 160 5.90 -8.05 7.96
N ILE A 161 6.10 -9.34 7.65
CA ILE A 161 7.44 -9.92 7.44
C ILE A 161 8.13 -9.22 6.26
N GLY A 162 7.42 -9.00 5.16
CA GLY A 162 7.96 -8.33 3.98
C GLY A 162 8.36 -6.87 4.26
N ILE A 163 7.49 -6.10 4.91
CA ILE A 163 7.79 -4.71 5.32
C ILE A 163 9.02 -4.69 6.23
N THR A 164 9.10 -5.62 7.19
CA THR A 164 10.25 -5.72 8.11
C THR A 164 11.53 -6.07 7.35
N ALA A 165 11.48 -7.00 6.40
CA ALA A 165 12.62 -7.37 5.58
C ALA A 165 13.12 -6.19 4.73
N ILE A 166 12.20 -5.43 4.10
CA ILE A 166 12.55 -4.20 3.38
C ILE A 166 13.20 -3.19 4.33
N TYR A 167 12.63 -2.97 5.51
CA TYR A 167 13.19 -2.04 6.48
C TYR A 167 14.63 -2.40 6.83
N LEU A 168 14.91 -3.67 7.14
CA LEU A 168 16.27 -4.15 7.45
C LEU A 168 17.23 -4.00 6.26
N LEU A 169 16.78 -4.28 5.04
CA LEU A 169 17.57 -4.07 3.82
C LEU A 169 17.92 -2.60 3.63
N MET A 170 16.96 -1.69 3.82
CA MET A 170 17.15 -0.24 3.67
C MET A 170 18.10 0.33 4.72
N THR A 171 18.07 -0.18 5.96
CA THR A 171 19.03 0.23 7.00
C THR A 171 20.44 -0.32 6.77
N THR A 172 20.56 -1.48 6.12
CA THR A 172 21.86 -2.11 5.81
C THR A 172 22.51 -1.48 4.57
N VAL A 173 21.71 -1.10 3.57
CA VAL A 173 22.16 -0.47 2.32
C VAL A 173 21.40 0.85 2.13
N PRO A 174 21.81 1.95 2.80
CA PRO A 174 21.12 3.23 2.74
C PRO A 174 20.98 3.81 1.33
N GLY A 175 21.88 3.44 0.42
CA GLY A 175 21.80 3.84 -1.00
C GLY A 175 20.54 3.38 -1.72
N MET A 176 19.83 2.36 -1.21
CA MET A 176 18.56 1.90 -1.78
C MET A 176 17.38 2.82 -1.43
N ILE A 177 17.47 3.59 -0.34
CA ILE A 177 16.38 4.44 0.17
C ILE A 177 15.85 5.38 -0.91
N PRO A 178 16.65 6.26 -1.54
CA PRO A 178 16.13 7.21 -2.53
C PRO A 178 15.56 6.53 -3.79
N LEU A 179 15.98 5.30 -4.10
CA LEU A 179 15.57 4.58 -5.30
C LEU A 179 14.35 3.68 -5.08
N PHE A 180 14.14 3.16 -3.89
CA PHE A 180 13.19 2.07 -3.65
C PHE A 180 12.33 2.22 -2.38
N CYS A 181 12.44 3.31 -1.61
CA CYS A 181 11.73 3.45 -0.34
C CYS A 181 10.21 3.27 -0.47
N GLY A 182 9.57 4.01 -1.38
CA GLY A 182 8.13 3.93 -1.60
C GLY A 182 7.76 2.73 -2.45
N SER A 183 8.49 2.49 -3.55
CA SER A 183 8.12 1.48 -4.53
C SER A 183 8.26 0.04 -4.03
N ALA A 184 9.28 -0.25 -3.20
CA ALA A 184 9.43 -1.57 -2.59
C ALA A 184 8.33 -1.84 -1.55
N LEU A 185 8.01 -0.85 -0.71
CA LEU A 185 6.91 -0.97 0.26
C LEU A 185 5.57 -1.16 -0.45
N ALA A 186 5.30 -0.37 -1.49
CA ALA A 186 4.09 -0.51 -2.31
C ALA A 186 4.01 -1.89 -2.98
N PHE A 187 5.14 -2.40 -3.47
CA PHE A 187 5.22 -3.74 -4.05
C PHE A 187 4.81 -4.82 -3.05
N ILE A 188 5.39 -4.84 -1.85
CA ILE A 188 5.06 -5.85 -0.84
C ILE A 188 3.60 -5.72 -0.39
N MET A 189 3.14 -4.51 -0.06
CA MET A 189 1.75 -4.29 0.34
C MET A 189 0.77 -4.75 -0.73
N MET A 190 1.02 -4.39 -1.99
CA MET A 190 0.17 -4.77 -3.11
C MET A 190 0.21 -6.29 -3.37
N TRP A 191 1.39 -6.91 -3.34
CA TRP A 191 1.56 -8.34 -3.57
C TRP A 191 0.88 -9.18 -2.49
N SER A 192 1.06 -8.83 -1.21
CA SER A 192 0.35 -9.47 -0.10
C SER A 192 -1.16 -9.27 -0.20
N SER A 193 -1.60 -8.08 -0.62
CA SER A 193 -3.03 -7.81 -0.83
C SER A 193 -3.62 -8.62 -1.99
N PHE A 194 -2.88 -8.83 -3.09
CA PHE A 194 -3.32 -9.70 -4.19
C PHE A 194 -3.54 -11.14 -3.72
N PHE A 195 -2.68 -11.65 -2.85
CA PHE A 195 -2.86 -12.96 -2.24
C PHE A 195 -4.17 -13.03 -1.43
N ALA A 196 -4.53 -11.95 -0.73
CA ALA A 196 -5.81 -11.85 -0.02
C ALA A 196 -7.01 -11.72 -0.99
N PHE A 197 -6.90 -10.88 -2.04
CA PHE A 197 -7.99 -10.63 -3.00
C PHE A 197 -8.37 -11.88 -3.79
N THR A 198 -7.37 -12.63 -4.25
CA THR A 198 -7.59 -13.87 -5.02
C THR A 198 -8.30 -14.95 -4.20
N LYS A 199 -8.06 -14.99 -2.89
CA LYS A 199 -8.79 -15.88 -1.98
C LYS A 199 -10.27 -15.48 -1.86
N ILE A 200 -10.56 -14.19 -1.73
CA ILE A 200 -11.93 -13.67 -1.62
C ILE A 200 -12.72 -13.94 -2.91
N GLN A 201 -12.15 -13.62 -4.08
CA GLN A 201 -12.79 -13.88 -5.37
C GLN A 201 -13.12 -15.37 -5.57
N ARG A 202 -12.21 -16.27 -5.20
CA ARG A 202 -12.46 -17.73 -5.27
C ARG A 202 -13.58 -18.18 -4.34
N MET A 203 -13.74 -17.55 -3.17
CA MET A 203 -14.82 -17.87 -2.24
C MET A 203 -16.17 -17.39 -2.76
N GLU A 204 -16.22 -16.21 -3.37
CA GLU A 204 -17.43 -15.68 -4.02
C GLU A 204 -17.86 -16.55 -5.21
N GLU A 205 -16.92 -16.93 -6.08
CA GLU A 205 -17.18 -17.83 -7.23
C GLU A 205 -17.62 -19.24 -6.82
N ALA A 206 -17.18 -19.73 -5.64
CA ALA A 206 -17.60 -21.03 -5.13
C ALA A 206 -19.03 -20.97 -4.55
N ALA A 207 -19.35 -19.89 -3.82
CA ALA A 207 -20.68 -19.65 -3.29
C ALA A 207 -21.72 -19.51 -4.41
N SER A 208 -21.42 -18.75 -5.47
CA SER A 208 -22.33 -18.55 -6.61
C SER A 208 -22.55 -19.80 -7.47
N LYS A 209 -21.73 -20.84 -7.33
CA LYS A 209 -21.91 -22.14 -8.02
C LYS A 209 -22.74 -23.14 -7.21
N THR A 210 -23.03 -22.82 -5.96
CA THR A 210 -23.78 -23.70 -5.04
C THR A 210 -25.25 -23.26 -4.92
N GLU A 211 -25.58 -22.08 -5.43
CA GLU A 211 -26.93 -21.55 -5.69
C GLU A 211 -27.40 -21.91 -7.11
#